data_AF-A0A524D9N3-F1
#
_entry.id   AF-A0A524D9N3-F1
#
_cell.length_a   1.000
_cell.length_b   1.000
_cell.length_c   1.000
_cell.angle_alpha   90.00
_cell.angle_beta   90.00
_cell.angle_gamma   90.00
#
_symmetry.space_group_name_H-M   'P 1'
#
loop_
_entity.id
_entity.type
_entity.pdbx_description
1 polymer ?
#
loop_
_entity_poly.entity_id
_entity_poly.type
_entity_poly.pdbx_seq_one_letter_code
_entity_poly.pdbx_strand_id
1 'polypeptide(L)'
;MEKKMKLMVPCNWDLDLLDKTKDIPIYDFYGAMHTSPVGHGRPALIIPKVSEEKATQFIKKTHEYGSSFSYVLNAPNMGNLEFDPKYHRKILNYLQWLVDIGVDSVHIANPYLMEIVIEQFPELKLGVSVVTGVDSVEIAQRFEKMGADAINLSLEINRDFKVLNAIRRAVDIPLVIIPNLADLRRCHYRTYHYSILGYNSNTSSIKKAWRYWALQPCKMQCNEKKLSDPVEIMKSCFIRPEDLKFYDEIGIDIYKLSGRHQNTEWIMRVVESYWNRKSPSNLADIIDSIVLSNKTTEEFHSDFILKSDEEIKAVPEFYSWSAINTDQSKMINIDSKALDGFMDYFVEEGCDASKNCDECKYCAKWVDKAITIDEEMANIYLNAIKKHRKALKTSKFARELKEVKWDPRVEQMFTKFTQNFPKDIKELSKAAVKAQTEENARIRQSDTINQADLIQAFRQRVPPQFKPFMEKAFEQMGIS
;
A
#
# COMPACT_ATOMS: atom_id res chain seq x y z
N MET A 1 14.23 33.31 -13.46
CA MET A 1 13.11 33.06 -12.53
C MET A 1 13.37 31.75 -11.85
N GLU A 2 13.43 31.73 -10.53
CA GLU A 2 13.58 30.49 -9.75
C GLU A 2 12.39 29.57 -10.06
N LYS A 3 12.66 28.34 -10.51
CA LYS A 3 11.60 27.39 -10.88
C LYS A 3 10.84 27.03 -9.61
N LYS A 4 9.60 27.50 -9.48
CA LYS A 4 8.78 27.23 -8.30
C LYS A 4 8.40 25.75 -8.28
N MET A 5 8.72 25.08 -7.17
CA MET A 5 8.35 23.69 -6.90
C MET A 5 6.87 23.43 -7.15
N LYS A 6 6.55 22.34 -7.85
CA LYS A 6 5.16 21.91 -8.10
C LYS A 6 4.86 20.63 -7.30
N LEU A 7 3.83 20.69 -6.46
CA LEU A 7 3.35 19.53 -5.70
C LEU A 7 2.11 18.94 -6.36
N MET A 8 2.14 17.63 -6.57
CA MET A 8 0.99 16.82 -6.94
C MET A 8 0.51 16.03 -5.72
N VAL A 9 -0.68 16.34 -5.21
CA VAL A 9 -1.19 15.95 -3.87
C VAL A 9 -2.23 14.82 -4.00
N PRO A 10 -2.19 13.79 -3.14
CA PRO A 10 -3.14 12.69 -3.23
C PRO A 10 -4.54 13.14 -2.78
N CYS A 11 -5.56 12.72 -3.52
CA CYS A 11 -6.96 12.91 -3.17
C CYS A 11 -7.48 11.72 -2.34
N ASN A 12 -8.11 12.04 -1.21
CA ASN A 12 -8.86 11.11 -0.36
C ASN A 12 -10.40 11.34 -0.44
N TRP A 13 -10.84 12.19 -1.37
CA TRP A 13 -12.23 12.60 -1.59
C TRP A 13 -12.89 13.35 -0.43
N ASP A 14 -12.10 13.97 0.44
CA ASP A 14 -12.55 14.84 1.52
C ASP A 14 -12.40 16.32 1.12
N LEU A 15 -13.51 17.07 1.07
CA LEU A 15 -13.47 18.48 0.67
C LEU A 15 -12.68 19.36 1.66
N ASP A 16 -12.55 18.92 2.91
CA ASP A 16 -11.74 19.58 3.93
C ASP A 16 -10.24 19.60 3.55
N LEU A 17 -9.77 18.62 2.78
CA LEU A 17 -8.41 18.63 2.24
C LEU A 17 -8.18 19.86 1.36
N LEU A 18 -9.10 20.16 0.45
CA LEU A 18 -9.00 21.32 -0.43
C LEU A 18 -8.97 22.61 0.39
N ASP A 19 -9.85 22.74 1.37
CA ASP A 19 -9.94 23.90 2.28
C ASP A 19 -8.63 24.11 3.05
N LYS A 20 -8.01 23.04 3.56
CA LYS A 20 -6.74 23.09 4.30
C LYS A 20 -5.53 23.39 3.43
N THR A 21 -5.58 23.04 2.15
CA THR A 21 -4.49 23.32 1.20
C THR A 21 -4.60 24.64 0.45
N LYS A 22 -5.68 25.41 0.62
CA LYS A 22 -6.00 26.60 -0.22
C LYS A 22 -4.90 27.68 -0.26
N ASP A 23 -4.12 27.80 0.82
CA ASP A 23 -3.06 28.82 0.96
C ASP A 23 -1.70 28.31 0.41
N ILE A 24 -1.66 27.06 -0.05
CA ILE A 24 -0.49 26.43 -0.67
C ILE A 24 -0.78 26.34 -2.17
N PRO A 25 0.14 26.78 -3.06
CA PRO A 25 -0.06 26.71 -4.51
C PRO A 25 0.11 25.27 -5.00
N ILE A 26 -0.89 24.43 -4.76
CA ILE A 26 -0.94 23.06 -5.25
C ILE A 26 -1.04 23.09 -6.77
N TYR A 27 -0.19 22.30 -7.43
CA TYR A 27 -0.20 22.21 -8.88
C TYR A 27 -1.34 21.30 -9.35
N ASP A 28 -1.46 20.13 -8.73
CA ASP A 28 -2.42 19.10 -9.13
C ASP A 28 -2.88 18.28 -7.92
N PHE A 29 -4.16 17.92 -7.88
CA PHE A 29 -4.63 16.83 -7.02
C PHE A 29 -4.83 15.58 -7.86
N TYR A 30 -4.46 14.41 -7.32
CA TYR A 30 -4.60 13.17 -8.07
C TYR A 30 -5.33 12.07 -7.29
N GLY A 31 -6.23 11.37 -7.97
CA GLY A 31 -7.12 10.42 -7.33
C GLY A 31 -7.56 9.26 -8.23
N ALA A 32 -8.24 8.31 -7.61
CA ALA A 32 -9.11 7.37 -8.32
C ALA A 32 -10.22 6.96 -7.38
N MET A 33 -11.38 6.63 -7.93
CA MET A 33 -12.41 5.94 -7.20
C MET A 33 -11.89 4.56 -6.80
N HIS A 34 -12.50 3.97 -5.76
CA HIS A 34 -12.11 2.65 -5.26
C HIS A 34 -12.06 1.54 -6.33
N THR A 35 -12.84 1.66 -7.41
CA THR A 35 -12.74 0.77 -8.58
C THR A 35 -12.89 1.54 -9.89
N SER A 36 -12.36 0.97 -10.97
CA SER A 36 -12.58 1.44 -12.34
C SER A 36 -12.55 0.28 -13.35
N PRO A 37 -12.99 0.47 -14.60
CA PRO A 37 -12.84 -0.55 -15.64
C PRO A 37 -11.38 -0.90 -15.97
N VAL A 38 -10.43 -0.03 -15.63
CA VAL A 38 -8.99 -0.31 -15.83
C VAL A 38 -8.39 -0.94 -14.58
N GLY A 39 -8.71 -0.40 -13.40
CA GLY A 39 -7.99 -0.66 -12.15
C GLY A 39 -6.79 0.26 -11.97
N HIS A 40 -6.14 0.15 -10.82
CA HIS A 40 -5.04 1.01 -10.39
C HIS A 40 -4.13 0.36 -9.33
N GLY A 41 -2.96 0.96 -9.06
CA GLY A 41 -1.90 0.48 -8.17
C GLY A 41 -2.19 0.55 -6.67
N ARG A 42 -3.45 0.38 -6.25
CA ARG A 42 -3.90 0.26 -4.85
C ARG A 42 -5.12 -0.68 -4.82
N PRO A 43 -5.31 -1.51 -3.78
CA PRO A 43 -6.50 -2.34 -3.68
C PRO A 43 -7.72 -1.46 -3.37
N ALA A 44 -8.88 -1.79 -3.94
CA ALA A 44 -10.12 -1.02 -3.76
C ALA A 44 -10.50 -0.81 -2.29
N LEU A 45 -10.16 -1.78 -1.44
CA LEU A 45 -10.56 -1.86 -0.04
C LEU A 45 -10.00 -0.73 0.84
N ILE A 46 -8.83 -0.18 0.49
CA ILE A 46 -8.18 0.87 1.28
C ILE A 46 -8.43 2.26 0.72
N ILE A 47 -8.98 2.34 -0.48
CA ILE A 47 -9.34 3.60 -1.11
C ILE A 47 -10.75 3.96 -0.64
N PRO A 48 -11.00 5.23 -0.23
CA PRO A 48 -12.32 5.67 0.16
C PRO A 48 -13.36 5.37 -0.92
N LYS A 49 -14.49 4.78 -0.52
CA LYS A 49 -15.65 4.64 -1.41
C LYS A 49 -16.30 6.01 -1.57
N VAL A 50 -16.45 6.44 -2.81
CA VAL A 50 -17.00 7.73 -3.19
C VAL A 50 -18.02 7.50 -4.30
N SER A 51 -19.09 8.29 -4.32
CA SER A 51 -20.04 8.30 -5.44
C SER A 51 -19.51 9.16 -6.59
N GLU A 52 -20.06 8.99 -7.78
CA GLU A 52 -19.67 9.80 -8.94
C GLU A 52 -19.95 11.29 -8.68
N GLU A 53 -21.08 11.62 -8.05
CA GLU A 53 -21.46 13.02 -7.74
C GLU A 53 -20.46 13.68 -6.80
N LYS A 54 -20.02 12.96 -5.75
CA LYS A 54 -19.04 13.50 -4.81
C LYS A 54 -17.66 13.64 -5.46
N ALA A 55 -17.29 12.74 -6.37
CA ALA A 55 -16.06 12.87 -7.15
C ALA A 55 -16.11 14.11 -8.06
N THR A 56 -17.21 14.31 -8.80
CA THR A 56 -17.42 15.49 -9.65
C THR A 56 -17.38 16.79 -8.84
N GLN A 57 -18.02 16.83 -7.68
CA GLN A 57 -17.97 18.01 -6.79
C GLN A 57 -16.54 18.32 -6.31
N PHE A 58 -15.76 17.29 -5.95
CA PHE A 58 -14.37 17.46 -5.54
C PHE A 58 -13.52 18.05 -6.68
N ILE A 59 -13.65 17.50 -7.89
CA ILE A 59 -12.91 17.96 -9.06
C ILE A 59 -13.26 19.42 -9.38
N LYS A 60 -14.56 19.75 -9.41
CA LYS A 60 -15.01 21.14 -9.61
C LYS A 60 -14.41 22.10 -8.58
N LYS A 61 -14.46 21.75 -7.29
CA LYS A 61 -13.88 22.59 -6.22
C LYS A 61 -12.36 22.70 -6.33
N THR A 62 -11.69 21.66 -6.84
CA THR A 62 -10.24 21.69 -7.13
C THR A 62 -9.92 22.77 -8.16
N HIS A 63 -10.70 22.86 -9.24
CA HIS A 63 -10.54 23.91 -10.25
C HIS A 63 -10.89 25.31 -9.75
N GLU A 64 -11.92 25.44 -8.92
CA GLU A 64 -12.26 26.72 -8.26
C GLU A 64 -11.09 27.27 -7.43
N TYR A 65 -10.20 26.39 -6.96
CA TYR A 65 -9.00 26.74 -6.18
C TYR A 65 -7.75 26.91 -7.06
N GLY A 66 -7.89 26.79 -8.38
CA GLY A 66 -6.83 27.01 -9.37
C GLY A 66 -5.86 25.84 -9.53
N SER A 67 -6.17 24.66 -8.99
CA SER A 67 -5.38 23.42 -9.20
C SER A 67 -5.99 22.57 -10.31
N SER A 68 -5.18 21.77 -11.00
CA SER A 68 -5.67 20.71 -11.89
C SER A 68 -6.04 19.44 -11.12
N PHE A 69 -6.75 18.53 -11.78
CA PHE A 69 -7.04 17.20 -11.26
C PHE A 69 -6.60 16.07 -12.21
N SER A 70 -5.76 15.18 -11.70
CA SER A 70 -5.27 13.99 -12.41
C SER A 70 -5.95 12.69 -11.94
N TYR A 71 -6.46 11.89 -12.87
CA TYR A 71 -7.06 10.59 -12.57
C TYR A 71 -6.08 9.43 -12.79
N VAL A 72 -6.13 8.40 -11.94
CA VAL A 72 -5.20 7.26 -12.02
C VAL A 72 -5.88 6.01 -12.59
N LEU A 73 -5.38 5.52 -13.73
CA LEU A 73 -5.82 4.31 -14.44
C LEU A 73 -4.61 3.40 -14.72
N ASN A 74 -3.82 3.11 -13.69
CA ASN A 74 -2.47 2.56 -13.84
C ASN A 74 -2.36 1.06 -13.52
N ALA A 75 -3.40 0.27 -13.79
CA ALA A 75 -3.22 -1.17 -13.89
C ALA A 75 -2.30 -1.48 -15.09
N PRO A 76 -1.21 -2.25 -14.92
CA PRO A 76 -0.28 -2.54 -16.01
C PRO A 76 -0.84 -3.57 -17.00
N ASN A 77 -1.82 -4.37 -16.59
CA ASN A 77 -2.52 -5.33 -17.42
C ASN A 77 -3.96 -5.51 -16.93
N MET A 78 -4.84 -5.92 -17.83
CA MET A 78 -6.24 -6.22 -17.53
C MET A 78 -6.63 -7.66 -17.92
N GLY A 79 -5.66 -8.51 -18.29
CA GLY A 79 -5.92 -9.88 -18.72
C GLY A 79 -6.71 -9.97 -20.03
N ASN A 80 -6.39 -9.12 -21.00
CA ASN A 80 -7.01 -9.03 -22.34
C ASN A 80 -8.46 -8.51 -22.36
N LEU A 81 -8.94 -7.92 -21.26
CA LEU A 81 -10.27 -7.31 -21.21
C LEU A 81 -10.40 -6.09 -22.13
N GLU A 82 -9.30 -5.39 -22.42
CA GLU A 82 -9.25 -4.32 -23.42
C GLU A 82 -9.65 -4.78 -24.82
N PHE A 83 -9.57 -6.07 -25.12
CA PHE A 83 -9.90 -6.64 -26.43
C PHE A 83 -11.30 -7.26 -26.50
N ASP A 84 -12.01 -7.37 -25.37
CA ASP A 84 -13.42 -7.74 -25.37
C ASP A 84 -14.26 -6.53 -25.83
N PRO A 85 -15.03 -6.60 -26.93
CA PRO A 85 -15.73 -5.42 -27.46
C PRO A 85 -16.75 -4.81 -26.49
N LYS A 86 -17.40 -5.61 -25.63
CA LYS A 86 -18.36 -5.10 -24.64
C LYS A 86 -17.64 -4.40 -23.51
N TYR A 87 -16.50 -4.93 -23.09
CA TYR A 87 -15.69 -4.33 -22.03
C TYR A 87 -14.91 -3.10 -22.51
N HIS A 88 -14.39 -3.15 -23.73
CA HIS A 88 -13.73 -2.01 -24.39
C HIS A 88 -14.66 -0.79 -24.44
N ARG A 89 -15.93 -0.96 -24.82
CA ARG A 89 -16.93 0.13 -24.73
C ARG A 89 -17.11 0.68 -23.32
N LYS A 90 -16.98 -0.14 -22.28
CA LYS A 90 -17.01 0.36 -20.89
C LYS A 90 -15.78 1.21 -20.56
N ILE A 91 -14.60 0.86 -21.10
CA ILE A 91 -13.38 1.66 -20.94
C ILE A 91 -13.57 3.01 -21.64
N LEU A 92 -14.03 3.01 -22.90
CA LEU A 92 -14.26 4.25 -23.66
C LEU A 92 -15.30 5.15 -22.98
N ASN A 93 -16.44 4.60 -22.55
CA ASN A 93 -17.46 5.37 -21.83
C ASN A 93 -16.92 5.93 -20.52
N TYR A 94 -16.02 5.21 -19.84
CA TYR A 94 -15.40 5.68 -18.61
C TYR A 94 -14.40 6.81 -18.89
N LEU A 95 -13.60 6.72 -19.94
CA LEU A 95 -12.71 7.81 -20.37
C LEU A 95 -13.53 9.06 -20.75
N GLN A 96 -14.63 8.89 -21.51
CA GLN A 96 -15.54 10.00 -21.82
C GLN A 96 -16.10 10.64 -20.55
N TRP A 97 -16.56 9.83 -19.59
CA TRP A 97 -17.04 10.35 -18.30
C TRP A 97 -15.96 11.16 -17.57
N LEU A 98 -14.68 10.76 -17.63
CA LEU A 98 -13.58 11.55 -17.05
C LEU A 98 -13.43 12.91 -17.74
N VAL A 99 -13.59 12.98 -19.06
CA VAL A 99 -13.65 14.26 -19.81
C VAL A 99 -14.83 15.09 -19.32
N ASP A 100 -16.02 14.50 -19.26
CA ASP A 100 -17.27 15.19 -18.93
C ASP A 100 -17.25 15.81 -17.52
N ILE A 101 -16.57 15.19 -16.55
CA ILE A 101 -16.42 15.72 -15.18
C ILE A 101 -15.23 16.67 -15.02
N GLY A 102 -14.48 16.95 -16.09
CA GLY A 102 -13.38 17.91 -16.11
C GLY A 102 -12.03 17.37 -15.62
N VAL A 103 -11.75 16.08 -15.71
CA VAL A 103 -10.38 15.58 -15.43
C VAL A 103 -9.39 16.20 -16.41
N ASP A 104 -8.28 16.72 -15.92
CA ASP A 104 -7.25 17.39 -16.74
C ASP A 104 -6.21 16.41 -17.29
N SER A 105 -5.93 15.32 -16.57
CA SER A 105 -4.87 14.37 -16.94
C SER A 105 -5.19 12.96 -16.46
N VAL A 106 -4.69 11.95 -17.18
CA VAL A 106 -4.78 10.54 -16.79
C VAL A 106 -3.41 9.91 -16.66
N HIS A 107 -3.19 9.17 -15.57
CA HIS A 107 -1.95 8.42 -15.35
C HIS A 107 -2.16 6.95 -15.69
N ILE A 108 -1.60 6.50 -16.81
CA ILE A 108 -1.82 5.16 -17.39
C ILE A 108 -0.53 4.35 -17.35
N ALA A 109 -0.64 3.03 -17.22
CA ALA A 109 0.50 2.10 -17.28
C ALA A 109 0.47 1.17 -18.52
N ASN A 110 -0.72 0.85 -19.04
CA ASN A 110 -0.89 0.02 -20.23
C ASN A 110 -0.67 0.86 -21.51
N PRO A 111 0.38 0.62 -22.31
CA PRO A 111 0.67 1.43 -23.50
C PRO A 111 -0.43 1.44 -24.56
N TYR A 112 -1.19 0.34 -24.71
CA TYR A 112 -2.30 0.32 -25.66
C TYR A 112 -3.42 1.28 -25.26
N LEU A 113 -3.69 1.41 -23.95
CA LEU A 113 -4.64 2.42 -23.47
C LEU A 113 -4.11 3.85 -23.62
N MET A 114 -2.78 4.04 -23.59
CA MET A 114 -2.18 5.34 -23.86
C MET A 114 -2.47 5.79 -25.29
N GLU A 115 -2.28 4.89 -26.27
CA GLU A 115 -2.60 5.15 -27.68
C GLU A 115 -4.08 5.50 -27.89
N ILE A 116 -4.99 4.82 -27.20
CA ILE A 116 -6.42 5.14 -27.23
C ILE A 116 -6.69 6.55 -26.71
N VAL A 117 -6.09 6.94 -25.59
CA VAL A 117 -6.28 8.28 -25.01
C VAL A 117 -5.75 9.36 -25.95
N ILE A 118 -4.54 9.17 -26.50
CA ILE A 118 -3.93 10.10 -27.45
C ILE A 118 -4.81 10.30 -28.69
N GLU A 119 -5.37 9.22 -29.23
CA GLU A 119 -6.14 9.26 -30.47
C GLU A 119 -7.58 9.75 -30.28
N GLN A 120 -8.25 9.32 -29.21
CA GLN A 120 -9.71 9.47 -29.05
C GLN A 120 -10.12 10.46 -27.95
N PHE A 121 -9.22 10.81 -27.04
CA PHE A 121 -9.50 11.70 -25.90
C PHE A 121 -8.38 12.74 -25.72
N PRO A 122 -8.04 13.54 -26.76
CA PRO A 122 -6.95 14.53 -26.71
C PRO A 122 -7.14 15.63 -25.66
N GLU A 123 -8.35 15.77 -25.10
CA GLU A 123 -8.63 16.64 -23.95
C GLU A 123 -7.96 16.18 -22.66
N LEU A 124 -7.64 14.89 -22.54
CA LEU A 124 -6.97 14.32 -21.38
C LEU A 124 -5.46 14.27 -21.62
N LYS A 125 -4.69 15.05 -20.86
CA LYS A 125 -3.23 14.94 -20.89
C LYS A 125 -2.78 13.56 -20.39
N LEU A 126 -1.80 12.97 -21.07
CA LEU A 126 -1.31 11.64 -20.77
C LEU A 126 -0.07 11.68 -19.87
N GLY A 127 -0.24 11.24 -18.62
CA GLY A 127 0.87 10.94 -17.72
C GLY A 127 1.30 9.47 -17.79
N VAL A 128 2.55 9.19 -18.13
CA VAL A 128 3.12 7.84 -17.97
C VAL A 128 3.22 7.52 -16.49
N SER A 129 2.59 6.43 -16.05
CA SER A 129 2.58 6.03 -14.64
C SER A 129 3.95 5.51 -14.16
N VAL A 130 4.26 5.74 -12.88
CA VAL A 130 5.42 5.14 -12.19
C VAL A 130 5.43 3.60 -12.25
N VAL A 131 4.25 2.99 -12.45
CA VAL A 131 4.08 1.54 -12.60
C VAL A 131 4.77 1.01 -13.87
N THR A 132 4.85 1.83 -14.92
CA THR A 132 5.58 1.51 -16.15
C THR A 132 7.07 1.29 -15.90
N GLY A 133 7.63 1.92 -14.86
CA GLY A 133 9.02 1.72 -14.46
C GLY A 133 10.02 2.39 -15.40
N VAL A 134 9.73 3.59 -15.91
CA VAL A 134 10.66 4.34 -16.77
C VAL A 134 11.94 4.68 -15.99
N ASP A 135 13.03 4.01 -16.37
CA ASP A 135 14.32 4.06 -15.67
C ASP A 135 15.52 4.27 -16.59
N SER A 136 15.29 4.58 -17.87
CA SER A 136 16.35 4.80 -18.87
C SER A 136 15.95 5.84 -19.92
N VAL A 137 16.96 6.40 -20.57
CA VAL A 137 16.82 7.42 -21.63
C VAL A 137 15.95 6.92 -22.77
N GLU A 138 16.24 5.74 -23.30
CA GLU A 138 15.54 5.13 -24.44
C GLU A 138 14.04 4.98 -24.16
N ILE A 139 13.67 4.50 -22.96
CA ILE A 139 12.26 4.32 -22.59
C ILE A 139 11.56 5.69 -22.46
N ALA A 140 12.22 6.67 -21.85
CA ALA A 140 11.67 8.02 -21.71
C ALA A 140 11.40 8.67 -23.08
N GLN A 141 12.35 8.61 -24.00
CA GLN A 141 12.20 9.14 -25.37
C GLN A 141 11.09 8.45 -26.16
N ARG A 142 10.90 7.14 -25.97
CA ARG A 142 9.80 6.40 -26.62
C ARG A 142 8.44 6.91 -26.17
N PHE A 143 8.26 7.19 -24.88
CA PHE A 143 7.00 7.73 -24.38
C PHE A 143 6.77 9.19 -24.78
N GLU A 144 7.81 10.02 -24.80
CA GLU A 144 7.71 11.38 -25.33
C GLU A 144 7.31 11.35 -26.82
N LYS A 145 7.97 10.52 -27.63
CA LYS A 145 7.65 10.35 -29.05
C LYS A 145 6.25 9.80 -29.30
N MET A 146 5.72 8.98 -28.38
CA MET A 146 4.35 8.48 -28.43
C MET A 146 3.33 9.61 -28.25
N GLY A 147 3.69 10.71 -27.59
CA GLY A 147 2.79 11.82 -27.29
C GLY A 147 2.41 11.94 -25.81
N ALA A 148 3.21 11.39 -24.89
CA ALA A 148 2.98 11.61 -23.46
C ALA A 148 3.27 13.05 -23.04
N ASP A 149 2.43 13.61 -22.17
CA ASP A 149 2.58 14.95 -21.61
C ASP A 149 3.47 15.02 -20.36
N ALA A 150 3.66 13.90 -19.67
CA ALA A 150 4.53 13.82 -18.50
C ALA A 150 5.01 12.38 -18.23
N ILE A 151 6.20 12.25 -17.65
CA ILE A 151 6.77 10.94 -17.27
C ILE A 151 6.92 10.86 -15.75
N ASN A 152 6.23 9.91 -15.12
CA ASN A 152 6.50 9.55 -13.72
C ASN A 152 7.63 8.52 -13.72
N LEU A 153 8.82 8.96 -13.29
CA LEU A 153 10.03 8.14 -13.29
C LEU A 153 9.93 7.01 -12.26
N SER A 154 10.66 5.93 -12.52
CA SER A 154 10.76 4.80 -11.61
C SER A 154 11.37 5.21 -10.28
N LEU A 155 10.75 4.77 -9.17
CA LEU A 155 11.30 4.94 -7.82
C LEU A 155 12.73 4.38 -7.69
N GLU A 156 13.06 3.37 -8.51
CA GLU A 156 14.34 2.68 -8.47
C GLU A 156 15.53 3.61 -8.80
N ILE A 157 15.28 4.65 -9.59
CA ILE A 157 16.31 5.62 -10.02
C ILE A 157 16.25 6.94 -9.26
N ASN A 158 15.39 7.07 -8.25
CA ASN A 158 15.31 8.29 -7.43
C ASN A 158 16.68 8.69 -6.83
N ARG A 159 17.62 7.76 -6.64
CA ARG A 159 18.99 8.05 -6.14
C ARG A 159 20.09 7.78 -7.15
N ASP A 160 19.73 7.62 -8.42
CA ASP A 160 20.67 7.48 -9.53
C ASP A 160 20.77 8.82 -10.29
N PHE A 161 21.53 9.75 -9.72
CA PHE A 161 21.71 11.10 -10.28
C PHE A 161 22.28 11.08 -11.71
N LYS A 162 23.06 10.05 -12.08
CA LYS A 162 23.60 9.92 -13.44
C LYS A 162 22.48 9.66 -14.44
N VAL A 163 21.60 8.70 -14.13
CA VAL A 163 20.46 8.37 -14.99
C VAL A 163 19.44 9.51 -15.01
N LEU A 164 19.12 10.12 -13.87
CA LEU A 164 18.19 11.26 -13.79
C LEU A 164 18.64 12.42 -14.69
N ASN A 165 19.92 12.81 -14.60
CA ASN A 165 20.50 13.84 -15.47
C ASN A 165 20.49 13.44 -16.95
N ALA A 166 20.77 12.17 -17.26
CA ALA A 166 20.75 11.68 -18.63
C ALA A 166 19.34 11.73 -19.24
N ILE A 167 18.31 11.32 -18.48
CA ILE A 167 16.92 11.39 -18.91
C ILE A 167 16.49 12.83 -19.14
N ARG A 168 16.75 13.73 -18.18
CA ARG A 168 16.35 15.14 -18.31
C ARG A 168 16.95 15.83 -19.54
N ARG A 169 18.19 15.50 -19.92
CA ARG A 169 18.82 16.03 -21.15
C ARG A 169 18.21 15.48 -22.44
N ALA A 170 17.51 14.36 -22.38
CA ALA A 170 17.06 13.60 -23.54
C ALA A 170 15.58 13.79 -23.87
N VAL A 171 14.80 14.35 -22.95
CA VAL A 171 13.37 14.67 -23.11
C VAL A 171 13.11 16.09 -22.63
N ASP A 172 12.07 16.74 -23.15
CA ASP A 172 11.64 18.09 -22.79
C ASP A 172 10.35 18.10 -21.96
N ILE A 173 9.56 17.02 -22.01
CA ILE A 173 8.33 16.91 -21.22
C ILE A 173 8.58 16.86 -19.69
N PRO A 174 7.59 17.27 -18.87
CA PRO A 174 7.66 17.21 -17.42
C PRO A 174 8.09 15.84 -16.84
N LEU A 175 9.07 15.88 -15.94
CA LEU A 175 9.50 14.73 -15.14
C LEU A 175 8.90 14.79 -13.73
N VAL A 176 8.30 13.68 -13.32
CA VAL A 176 7.63 13.51 -12.03
C VAL A 176 8.37 12.46 -11.19
N ILE A 177 8.67 12.77 -9.94
CA ILE A 177 9.19 11.80 -8.97
C ILE A 177 8.28 11.70 -7.75
N ILE A 178 8.32 10.55 -7.07
CA ILE A 178 7.57 10.31 -5.83
C ILE A 178 8.59 10.24 -4.68
N PRO A 179 8.64 11.25 -3.78
CA PRO A 179 9.69 11.32 -2.77
C PRO A 179 9.37 10.54 -1.49
N ASN A 180 8.09 10.39 -1.13
CA ASN A 180 7.66 9.90 0.19
C ASN A 180 7.20 8.43 0.18
N LEU A 181 7.78 7.62 -0.69
CA LEU A 181 7.48 6.19 -0.79
C LEU A 181 8.77 5.39 -0.61
N ALA A 182 8.76 4.45 0.33
CA ALA A 182 9.93 3.66 0.70
C ALA A 182 9.74 2.19 0.31
N ASP A 183 9.46 1.87 -0.95
CA ASP A 183 9.40 0.48 -1.40
C ASP A 183 10.79 -0.19 -1.33
N LEU A 184 10.85 -1.52 -1.30
CA LEU A 184 12.13 -2.23 -1.40
C LEU A 184 12.82 -1.85 -2.70
N ARG A 185 14.09 -1.44 -2.62
CA ARG A 185 14.92 -1.17 -3.79
C ARG A 185 15.15 -2.48 -4.57
N ARG A 186 14.97 -2.42 -5.88
CA ARG A 186 15.04 -3.54 -6.84
C ARG A 186 14.16 -4.72 -6.44
N CYS A 187 12.93 -4.43 -6.07
CA CYS A 187 11.98 -5.44 -5.65
C CYS A 187 11.58 -6.37 -6.81
N HIS A 188 12.01 -7.63 -6.76
CA HIS A 188 11.63 -8.67 -7.73
C HIS A 188 10.11 -8.97 -7.78
N TYR A 189 9.33 -8.51 -6.80
CA TYR A 189 7.87 -8.61 -6.83
C TYR A 189 7.18 -7.42 -7.51
N ARG A 190 7.89 -6.36 -7.93
CA ARG A 190 7.29 -5.10 -8.42
C ARG A 190 6.22 -5.32 -9.48
N THR A 191 6.55 -6.05 -10.55
CA THR A 191 5.62 -6.31 -11.66
C THR A 191 4.40 -7.12 -11.22
N TYR A 192 4.63 -8.19 -10.47
CA TYR A 192 3.56 -9.03 -9.92
C TYR A 192 2.66 -8.25 -8.95
N HIS A 193 3.26 -7.41 -8.10
CA HIS A 193 2.56 -6.57 -7.14
C HIS A 193 1.58 -5.63 -7.84
N TYR A 194 2.04 -4.83 -8.81
CA TYR A 194 1.14 -3.91 -9.52
C TYR A 194 0.09 -4.61 -10.39
N SER A 195 0.43 -5.75 -11.00
CA SER A 195 -0.53 -6.56 -11.75
C SER A 195 -1.70 -6.98 -10.86
N ILE A 196 -1.38 -7.52 -9.68
CA ILE A 196 -2.43 -7.93 -8.76
C ILE A 196 -3.22 -6.73 -8.25
N LEU A 197 -2.58 -5.61 -7.89
CA LEU A 197 -3.30 -4.41 -7.47
C LEU A 197 -4.31 -3.93 -8.53
N GLY A 198 -3.94 -4.00 -9.81
CA GLY A 198 -4.83 -3.75 -10.94
C GLY A 198 -6.09 -4.62 -10.88
N TYR A 199 -5.96 -5.94 -10.76
CA TYR A 199 -7.09 -6.85 -10.60
C TYR A 199 -7.94 -6.56 -9.34
N ASN A 200 -7.33 -6.08 -8.25
CA ASN A 200 -8.05 -5.79 -7.01
C ASN A 200 -8.81 -4.46 -7.00
N SER A 201 -8.71 -3.70 -8.07
CA SER A 201 -9.39 -2.42 -8.25
C SER A 201 -10.13 -2.36 -9.59
N ASN A 202 -10.06 -3.42 -10.39
CA ASN A 202 -10.78 -3.54 -11.64
C ASN A 202 -12.22 -4.05 -11.40
N THR A 203 -13.21 -3.37 -11.98
CA THR A 203 -14.64 -3.69 -11.80
C THR A 203 -15.04 -5.10 -12.25
N SER A 204 -14.32 -5.72 -13.18
CA SER A 204 -14.59 -7.09 -13.65
C SER A 204 -14.12 -8.17 -12.67
N SER A 205 -13.09 -7.87 -11.88
CA SER A 205 -12.39 -8.85 -11.04
C SER A 205 -12.46 -8.50 -9.56
N ILE A 206 -13.11 -7.40 -9.18
CA ILE A 206 -13.33 -6.99 -7.79
C ILE A 206 -13.98 -8.09 -6.93
N LYS A 207 -14.83 -8.93 -7.54
CA LYS A 207 -15.43 -10.10 -6.88
C LYS A 207 -14.43 -11.17 -6.46
N LYS A 208 -13.19 -11.13 -6.95
CA LYS A 208 -12.06 -11.99 -6.55
C LYS A 208 -11.00 -11.21 -5.77
N ALA A 209 -11.15 -9.89 -5.63
CA ALA A 209 -10.14 -9.04 -5.01
C ALA A 209 -9.88 -9.38 -3.54
N TRP A 210 -10.88 -9.96 -2.90
CA TRP A 210 -10.80 -10.50 -1.54
C TRP A 210 -9.69 -11.57 -1.38
N ARG A 211 -9.42 -12.37 -2.42
CA ARG A 211 -8.36 -13.41 -2.39
C ARG A 211 -6.97 -12.82 -2.26
N TYR A 212 -6.74 -11.62 -2.77
CA TYR A 212 -5.46 -10.96 -2.62
C TYR A 212 -5.28 -10.35 -1.24
N TRP A 213 -6.34 -9.76 -0.68
CA TRP A 213 -6.25 -8.99 0.55
C TRP A 213 -5.80 -9.83 1.75
N ALA A 214 -6.29 -11.07 1.83
CA ALA A 214 -5.84 -12.02 2.83
C ALA A 214 -4.36 -12.38 2.69
N LEU A 215 -3.89 -12.54 1.45
CA LEU A 215 -2.68 -13.30 1.16
C LEU A 215 -1.47 -12.41 0.88
N GLN A 216 -1.63 -11.08 0.76
CA GLN A 216 -0.66 -10.09 0.22
C GLN A 216 0.83 -10.46 0.39
N PRO A 217 1.38 -11.30 -0.50
CA PRO A 217 2.69 -11.90 -0.23
C PRO A 217 3.79 -10.87 -0.45
N CYS A 218 3.55 -9.89 -1.34
CA CYS A 218 4.47 -8.81 -1.66
C CYS A 218 4.63 -7.84 -0.47
N LYS A 219 3.51 -7.34 0.10
CA LYS A 219 3.53 -6.46 1.28
C LYS A 219 4.20 -7.16 2.46
N MET A 220 3.82 -8.42 2.69
CA MET A 220 4.39 -9.21 3.76
C MET A 220 5.89 -9.45 3.59
N GLN A 221 6.37 -9.74 2.37
CA GLN A 221 7.81 -9.88 2.12
C GLN A 221 8.55 -8.56 2.31
N CYS A 222 7.97 -7.46 1.79
CA CYS A 222 8.54 -6.12 1.90
C CYS A 222 8.80 -5.77 3.36
N ASN A 223 7.79 -5.96 4.21
CA ASN A 223 7.87 -5.63 5.62
C ASN A 223 8.74 -6.62 6.40
N GLU A 224 8.69 -7.92 6.08
CA GLU A 224 9.59 -8.91 6.69
C GLU A 224 11.05 -8.54 6.46
N LYS A 225 11.42 -8.15 5.24
CA LYS A 225 12.79 -7.74 4.91
C LYS A 225 13.20 -6.47 5.67
N LYS A 226 12.39 -5.41 5.60
CA LYS A 226 12.69 -4.13 6.25
C LYS A 226 12.85 -4.23 7.77
N LEU A 227 12.02 -5.04 8.42
CA LEU A 227 12.05 -5.19 9.88
C LEU A 227 13.08 -6.22 10.35
N SER A 228 13.44 -7.21 9.51
CA SER A 228 14.50 -8.17 9.84
C SER A 228 15.90 -7.64 9.49
N ASP A 229 16.00 -6.72 8.54
CA ASP A 229 17.22 -6.04 8.12
C ASP A 229 16.91 -4.55 7.83
N PRO A 230 17.09 -3.66 8.82
CA PRO A 230 16.76 -2.23 8.68
C PRO A 230 17.58 -1.49 7.62
N VAL A 231 18.68 -2.08 7.13
CA VAL A 231 19.41 -1.57 5.97
C VAL A 231 18.48 -1.45 4.75
N GLU A 232 17.50 -2.34 4.61
CA GLU A 232 16.54 -2.31 3.52
C GLU A 232 15.65 -1.06 3.55
N ILE A 233 15.38 -0.50 4.73
CA ILE A 233 14.70 0.81 4.88
C ILE A 233 15.59 1.92 4.35
N MET A 234 16.87 1.93 4.74
CA MET A 234 17.83 2.94 4.24
C MET A 234 18.08 2.82 2.74
N LYS A 235 18.03 1.61 2.18
CA LYS A 235 18.14 1.37 0.73
C LYS A 235 16.91 1.85 -0.05
N SER A 236 15.72 1.89 0.56
CA SER A 236 14.51 2.41 -0.09
C SER A 236 14.71 3.85 -0.55
N CYS A 237 14.39 4.14 -1.82
CA CYS A 237 14.73 5.41 -2.46
C CYS A 237 13.79 6.58 -2.11
N PHE A 238 13.43 6.72 -0.83
CA PHE A 238 12.74 7.91 -0.32
C PHE A 238 13.68 9.14 -0.41
N ILE A 239 13.08 10.32 -0.42
CA ILE A 239 13.77 11.62 -0.48
C ILE A 239 13.22 12.50 0.64
N ARG A 240 14.09 13.02 1.51
CA ARG A 240 13.67 13.95 2.56
C ARG A 240 13.24 15.28 1.94
N PRO A 241 12.27 15.99 2.53
CA PRO A 241 11.94 17.37 2.17
C PRO A 241 13.14 18.31 1.93
N GLU A 242 14.18 18.25 2.77
CA GLU A 242 15.40 19.07 2.66
C GLU A 242 16.24 18.71 1.42
N ASP A 243 16.20 17.44 0.99
CA ASP A 243 17.01 16.91 -0.10
C ASP A 243 16.41 17.18 -1.48
N LEU A 244 15.21 17.77 -1.57
CA LEU A 244 14.58 18.14 -2.84
C LEU A 244 15.45 19.11 -3.68
N LYS A 245 16.30 19.91 -3.02
CA LYS A 245 17.22 20.84 -3.68
C LYS A 245 18.09 20.18 -4.76
N PHE A 246 18.54 18.95 -4.51
CA PHE A 246 19.37 18.22 -5.48
C PHE A 246 18.59 17.82 -6.75
N TYR A 247 17.27 17.68 -6.65
CA TYR A 247 16.40 17.33 -7.77
C TYR A 247 15.93 18.56 -8.55
N ASP A 248 15.81 19.70 -7.86
CA ASP A 248 15.57 20.99 -8.51
C ASP A 248 16.73 21.33 -9.46
N GLU A 249 17.97 21.08 -9.03
CA GLU A 249 19.19 21.28 -9.83
C GLU A 249 19.23 20.40 -11.08
N ILE A 250 18.75 19.16 -11.00
CA ILE A 250 18.61 18.28 -12.17
C ILE A 250 17.59 18.87 -13.15
N GLY A 251 16.55 19.54 -12.65
CA GLY A 251 15.43 20.03 -13.46
C GLY A 251 14.19 19.14 -13.39
N ILE A 252 13.99 18.40 -12.29
CA ILE A 252 12.70 17.74 -12.01
C ILE A 252 11.58 18.79 -11.95
N ASP A 253 10.39 18.45 -12.44
CA ASP A 253 9.29 19.40 -12.60
C ASP A 253 8.26 19.30 -11.49
N ILE A 254 7.89 18.08 -11.10
CA ILE A 254 6.76 17.80 -10.23
C ILE A 254 7.15 16.76 -9.17
N TYR A 255 6.84 17.06 -7.91
CA TYR A 255 6.95 16.11 -6.80
C TYR A 255 5.57 15.58 -6.45
N LYS A 256 5.34 14.30 -6.74
CA LYS A 256 4.07 13.62 -6.50
C LYS A 256 4.08 12.93 -5.14
N LEU A 257 3.29 13.44 -4.21
CA LEU A 257 3.20 12.91 -2.85
C LEU A 257 2.27 11.69 -2.82
N SER A 258 2.81 10.52 -2.46
CA SER A 258 2.02 9.30 -2.24
C SER A 258 1.16 9.42 -0.99
N GLY A 259 -0.02 8.78 -0.98
CA GLY A 259 -0.94 8.89 0.16
C GLY A 259 -2.44 8.77 -0.10
N ARG A 260 -2.91 8.33 -1.28
CA ARG A 260 -4.36 8.30 -1.63
C ARG A 260 -5.26 7.49 -0.67
N HIS A 261 -4.65 6.65 0.16
CA HIS A 261 -5.36 5.83 1.14
C HIS A 261 -5.27 6.42 2.55
N GLN A 262 -4.69 7.61 2.72
CA GLN A 262 -4.47 8.25 4.01
C GLN A 262 -5.56 9.30 4.26
N ASN A 263 -5.73 9.69 5.52
CA ASN A 263 -6.69 10.73 5.90
C ASN A 263 -6.12 12.14 5.66
N THR A 264 -6.99 13.16 5.76
CA THR A 264 -6.64 14.56 5.49
C THR A 264 -5.50 15.06 6.38
N GLU A 265 -5.49 14.69 7.67
CA GLU A 265 -4.44 15.10 8.61
C GLU A 265 -3.06 14.59 8.23
N TRP A 266 -2.96 13.32 7.81
CA TRP A 266 -1.69 12.77 7.34
C TRP A 266 -1.25 13.43 6.04
N ILE A 267 -2.17 13.63 5.09
CA ILE A 267 -1.85 14.28 3.81
C ILE A 267 -1.33 15.70 4.06
N MET A 268 -1.98 16.47 4.94
CA MET A 268 -1.53 17.82 5.30
C MET A 268 -0.14 17.82 5.91
N ARG A 269 0.18 16.91 6.82
CA ARG A 269 1.53 16.78 7.39
C ARG A 269 2.58 16.58 6.30
N VAL A 270 2.31 15.73 5.31
CA VAL A 270 3.22 15.49 4.18
C VAL A 270 3.34 16.73 3.31
N VAL A 271 2.21 17.34 2.92
CA VAL A 271 2.18 18.55 2.08
C VAL A 271 2.98 19.66 2.74
N GLU A 272 2.74 19.95 4.02
CA GLU A 272 3.46 20.98 4.78
C GLU A 272 4.95 20.68 4.88
N SER A 273 5.32 19.41 5.10
CA SER A 273 6.73 19.01 5.22
C SER A 273 7.49 19.28 3.91
N TYR A 274 6.96 18.81 2.78
CA TYR A 274 7.60 19.00 1.47
C TYR A 274 7.50 20.44 0.97
N TRP A 275 6.37 21.12 1.19
CA TRP A 275 6.20 22.53 0.82
C TRP A 275 7.23 23.43 1.52
N ASN A 276 7.43 23.21 2.83
CA ASN A 276 8.37 23.98 3.63
C ASN A 276 9.80 23.42 3.62
N ARG A 277 10.05 22.33 2.87
CA ARG A 277 11.33 21.61 2.81
C ARG A 277 11.89 21.27 4.20
N LYS A 278 11.01 20.82 5.09
CA LYS A 278 11.33 20.51 6.47
C LYS A 278 10.69 19.20 6.88
N SER A 279 11.52 18.22 7.23
CA SER A 279 11.10 16.94 7.75
C SER A 279 10.55 17.05 9.18
N PRO A 280 9.59 16.19 9.58
CA PRO A 280 9.32 15.91 11.00
C PRO A 280 10.55 15.31 11.69
N SER A 281 10.58 15.25 13.03
CA SER A 281 11.67 14.58 13.75
C SER A 281 11.81 13.11 13.37
N ASN A 282 10.68 12.39 13.29
CA ASN A 282 10.60 11.04 12.77
C ASN A 282 10.16 11.05 11.30
N LEU A 283 11.09 10.82 10.37
CA LEU A 283 10.79 10.81 8.94
C LEU A 283 9.72 9.77 8.58
N ALA A 284 9.65 8.66 9.32
CA ALA A 284 8.68 7.59 9.09
C ALA A 284 7.23 8.10 9.08
N ASP A 285 6.92 9.18 9.81
CA ASP A 285 5.59 9.78 9.92
C ASP A 285 5.05 10.32 8.59
N ILE A 286 5.92 10.59 7.60
CA ILE A 286 5.53 11.12 6.28
C ILE A 286 5.75 10.13 5.13
N ILE A 287 6.14 8.88 5.42
CA ILE A 287 6.38 7.85 4.40
C ILE A 287 5.14 6.96 4.23
N ASP A 288 4.52 7.01 3.04
CA ASP A 288 3.25 6.33 2.72
C ASP A 288 3.29 4.81 2.91
N SER A 289 4.44 4.18 2.65
CA SER A 289 4.59 2.72 2.80
C SER A 289 4.81 2.26 4.25
N ILE A 290 5.00 3.19 5.20
CA ILE A 290 5.24 2.90 6.62
C ILE A 290 3.98 3.22 7.43
N VAL A 291 3.33 4.35 7.15
CA VAL A 291 2.13 4.78 7.88
C VAL A 291 0.87 4.10 7.36
N LEU A 292 0.00 3.70 8.28
CA LEU A 292 -1.37 3.27 7.99
C LEU A 292 -2.35 4.08 8.83
N SER A 293 -2.94 5.14 8.27
CA SER A 293 -3.86 6.01 9.03
C SER A 293 -5.32 5.55 9.04
N ASN A 294 -5.68 4.51 8.27
CA ASN A 294 -7.08 4.16 8.02
C ASN A 294 -7.61 2.99 8.86
N LYS A 295 -8.54 3.32 9.76
CA LYS A 295 -9.30 2.36 10.61
C LYS A 295 -10.17 1.39 9.80
N THR A 296 -10.55 1.74 8.57
CA THR A 296 -11.46 0.94 7.72
C THR A 296 -10.90 -0.43 7.35
N THR A 297 -9.59 -0.66 7.47
CA THR A 297 -8.95 -1.91 7.07
C THR A 297 -9.28 -3.13 7.94
N GLU A 298 -9.65 -2.93 9.21
CA GLU A 298 -10.00 -4.02 10.13
C GLU A 298 -11.43 -4.55 9.92
N GLU A 299 -12.40 -3.66 9.73
CA GLU A 299 -13.79 -4.00 9.42
C GLU A 299 -13.86 -4.81 8.13
N PHE A 300 -13.16 -4.35 7.09
CA PHE A 300 -13.10 -5.05 5.81
C PHE A 300 -12.43 -6.42 5.90
N HIS A 301 -11.40 -6.58 6.74
CA HIS A 301 -10.76 -7.89 6.93
C HIS A 301 -11.69 -8.88 7.65
N SER A 302 -12.42 -8.40 8.65
CA SER A 302 -13.39 -9.21 9.41
C SER A 302 -14.48 -9.76 8.49
N ASP A 303 -15.08 -8.87 7.70
CA ASP A 303 -16.07 -9.23 6.69
C ASP A 303 -15.52 -10.18 5.62
N PHE A 304 -14.24 -10.03 5.25
CA PHE A 304 -13.55 -10.90 4.29
C PHE A 304 -13.41 -12.34 4.82
N ILE A 305 -12.83 -12.52 6.01
CA ILE A 305 -12.57 -13.86 6.56
C ILE A 305 -13.90 -14.62 6.71
N LEU A 306 -14.93 -13.95 7.24
CA LEU A 306 -16.23 -14.57 7.50
C LEU A 306 -16.97 -15.00 6.22
N LYS A 307 -16.67 -14.38 5.07
CA LYS A 307 -17.27 -14.69 3.76
C LYS A 307 -16.40 -15.59 2.88
N SER A 308 -15.23 -16.04 3.38
CA SER A 308 -14.29 -16.86 2.62
C SER A 308 -14.69 -18.33 2.55
N ASP A 309 -14.00 -19.07 1.67
CA ASP A 309 -14.07 -20.53 1.58
C ASP A 309 -13.67 -21.17 2.94
N GLU A 310 -14.24 -22.33 3.27
CA GLU A 310 -14.04 -22.98 4.58
C GLU A 310 -12.58 -23.36 4.83
N GLU A 311 -11.83 -23.70 3.77
CA GLU A 311 -10.40 -23.98 3.81
C GLU A 311 -9.59 -22.77 4.27
N ILE A 312 -9.99 -21.55 3.88
CA ILE A 312 -9.34 -20.30 4.29
C ILE A 312 -9.68 -19.99 5.75
N LYS A 313 -10.96 -20.14 6.14
CA LYS A 313 -11.39 -19.97 7.54
C LYS A 313 -10.71 -20.96 8.47
N ALA A 314 -10.38 -22.16 7.98
CA ALA A 314 -9.69 -23.18 8.75
C ALA A 314 -8.17 -22.95 8.89
N VAL A 315 -7.62 -21.81 8.45
CA VAL A 315 -6.21 -21.43 8.64
C VAL A 315 -6.08 -20.41 9.77
N PRO A 316 -5.68 -20.82 10.99
CA PRO A 316 -5.58 -19.91 12.12
C PRO A 316 -4.63 -18.72 11.89
N GLU A 317 -3.57 -18.91 11.12
CA GLU A 317 -2.59 -17.87 10.78
C GLU A 317 -3.18 -16.68 10.00
N PHE A 318 -4.35 -16.82 9.37
CA PHE A 318 -5.01 -15.72 8.66
C PHE A 318 -5.77 -14.77 9.60
N TYR A 319 -5.91 -15.12 10.88
CA TYR A 319 -6.57 -14.29 11.90
C TYR A 319 -5.62 -13.32 12.62
N SER A 320 -4.32 -13.25 12.26
CA SER A 320 -3.36 -12.31 12.86
C SER A 320 -3.31 -10.95 12.15
N TRP A 321 -4.41 -10.52 11.54
CA TRP A 321 -4.44 -9.36 10.65
C TRP A 321 -4.19 -8.02 11.32
N SER A 322 -4.75 -7.81 12.51
CA SER A 322 -4.54 -6.61 13.30
C SER A 322 -3.05 -6.38 13.57
N ALA A 323 -2.31 -7.46 13.88
CA ALA A 323 -0.86 -7.40 14.02
C ALA A 323 -0.16 -7.01 12.70
N ILE A 324 -0.59 -7.54 11.55
CA ILE A 324 0.05 -7.27 10.24
C ILE A 324 -0.30 -5.89 9.66
N ASN A 325 -1.37 -5.24 10.14
CA ASN A 325 -1.82 -3.93 9.67
C ASN A 325 -1.75 -2.87 10.77
N THR A 326 -0.74 -3.02 11.62
CA THR A 326 -0.32 -1.96 12.52
C THR A 326 0.45 -0.88 11.76
N ASP A 327 0.18 0.38 12.10
CA ASP A 327 0.95 1.55 11.68
C ASP A 327 2.42 1.38 12.10
N GLN A 328 3.33 1.24 11.12
CA GLN A 328 4.73 0.95 11.40
C GLN A 328 5.50 2.17 11.89
N SER A 329 4.98 3.39 11.76
CA SER A 329 5.61 4.58 12.35
C SER A 329 5.71 4.50 13.88
N LYS A 330 4.85 3.68 14.51
CA LYS A 330 4.89 3.41 15.95
C LYS A 330 6.08 2.55 16.38
N MET A 331 6.63 1.76 15.46
CA MET A 331 7.75 0.85 15.74
C MET A 331 9.03 1.23 15.00
N ILE A 332 8.97 2.12 14.02
CA ILE A 332 10.12 2.58 13.23
C ILE A 332 10.29 4.09 13.45
N ASN A 333 11.41 4.47 14.04
CA ASN A 333 11.86 5.85 14.12
C ASN A 333 13.03 6.05 13.15
N ILE A 334 12.89 7.02 12.24
CA ILE A 334 13.96 7.47 11.34
C ILE A 334 14.29 8.91 11.73
N ASP A 335 15.41 9.14 12.41
CA ASP A 335 15.86 10.48 12.80
C ASP A 335 16.23 11.29 11.56
N SER A 336 15.36 12.23 11.21
CA SER A 336 15.50 13.06 10.02
C SER A 336 16.77 13.91 10.06
N LYS A 337 17.18 14.40 11.23
CA LYS A 337 18.37 15.26 11.37
C LYS A 337 19.65 14.44 11.31
N ALA A 338 19.63 13.23 11.86
CA ALA A 338 20.76 12.30 11.75
C ALA A 338 21.12 11.95 10.30
N LEU A 339 20.17 12.10 9.37
CA LEU A 339 20.36 11.90 7.92
C LEU A 339 21.01 13.08 7.18
N ASP A 340 21.38 14.17 7.86
CA ASP A 340 22.10 15.26 7.21
C ASP A 340 23.42 14.77 6.59
N GLY A 341 23.61 15.06 5.31
CA GLY A 341 24.72 14.58 4.48
C GLY A 341 24.52 13.20 3.87
N PHE A 342 23.40 12.51 4.14
CA PHE A 342 23.15 11.18 3.57
C PHE A 342 23.07 11.19 2.04
N MET A 343 22.47 12.24 1.46
CA MET A 343 22.26 12.33 0.02
C MET A 343 23.55 12.60 -0.78
N ASP A 344 24.56 13.22 -0.15
CA ASP A 344 25.78 13.71 -0.82
C ASP A 344 26.50 12.59 -1.58
N TYR A 345 26.63 11.41 -0.97
CA TYR A 345 27.22 10.23 -1.64
C TYR A 345 26.52 9.86 -2.95
N PHE A 346 25.19 9.97 -3.02
CA PHE A 346 24.45 9.61 -4.23
C PHE A 346 24.65 10.63 -5.36
N VAL A 347 24.88 11.88 -4.99
CA VAL A 347 25.17 12.98 -5.92
C VAL A 347 26.60 12.88 -6.44
N GLU A 348 27.57 12.65 -5.55
CA GLU A 348 29.01 12.67 -5.86
C GLU A 348 29.52 11.35 -6.45
N GLU A 349 29.24 10.23 -5.78
CA GLU A 349 29.79 8.90 -6.13
C GLU A 349 28.82 8.08 -7.00
N GLY A 350 27.52 8.32 -6.84
CA GLY A 350 26.44 7.65 -7.58
C GLY A 350 26.05 6.27 -7.04
N CYS A 351 24.82 5.85 -7.35
CA CYS A 351 24.26 4.56 -6.94
C CYS A 351 23.43 3.91 -8.05
N ASP A 352 24.12 3.35 -9.03
CA ASP A 352 23.50 2.80 -10.25
C ASP A 352 23.21 1.28 -10.21
N ALA A 353 22.60 0.82 -11.30
CA ALA A 353 22.53 -0.56 -11.82
C ALA A 353 23.54 -1.57 -11.24
N SER A 354 24.82 -1.21 -11.38
CA SER A 354 25.97 -2.09 -11.22
C SER A 354 26.50 -2.18 -9.79
N LYS A 355 26.09 -1.25 -8.91
CA LYS A 355 26.63 -1.20 -7.53
C LYS A 355 26.24 -2.44 -6.72
N ASN A 356 27.27 -3.14 -6.23
CA ASN A 356 27.12 -4.19 -5.23
C ASN A 356 26.98 -3.58 -3.82
N CYS A 357 25.82 -3.76 -3.20
CA CYS A 357 25.55 -3.22 -1.86
C CYS A 357 26.36 -3.91 -0.76
N ASP A 358 26.75 -5.18 -0.97
CA ASP A 358 27.51 -5.97 0.00
C ASP A 358 28.97 -5.47 0.12
N GLU A 359 29.49 -4.88 -0.94
CA GLU A 359 30.81 -4.23 -0.98
C GLU A 359 30.72 -2.76 -0.55
N CYS A 360 29.76 -2.01 -1.10
CA CYS A 360 29.63 -0.57 -0.85
C CYS A 360 29.30 -0.25 0.63
N LYS A 361 28.32 -0.97 1.20
CA LYS A 361 27.85 -0.81 2.60
C LYS A 361 27.47 0.62 3.02
N TYR A 362 27.35 1.59 2.09
CA TYR A 362 27.06 2.98 2.44
C TYR A 362 25.79 3.10 3.27
N CYS A 363 24.64 2.61 2.78
CA CYS A 363 23.37 2.64 3.51
C CYS A 363 23.43 1.96 4.88
N ALA A 364 24.25 0.90 5.03
CA ALA A 364 24.37 0.18 6.31
C ALA A 364 25.03 1.03 7.39
N LYS A 365 26.01 1.88 7.04
CA LYS A 365 26.66 2.80 7.97
C LYS A 365 25.71 3.85 8.54
N TRP A 366 24.58 4.11 7.88
CA TRP A 366 23.58 5.09 8.33
C TRP A 366 22.46 4.48 9.18
N VAL A 367 22.33 3.15 9.23
CA VAL A 367 21.30 2.48 10.03
C VAL A 367 21.48 2.81 11.50
N ASP A 368 22.65 2.50 12.07
CA ASP A 368 22.93 2.74 13.50
C ASP A 368 22.87 4.22 13.89
N LYS A 369 23.05 5.12 12.90
CA LYS A 369 23.01 6.56 13.10
C LYS A 369 21.58 7.11 13.14
N ALA A 370 20.69 6.59 12.30
CA ALA A 370 19.43 7.25 11.98
C ALA A 370 18.18 6.38 12.18
N ILE A 371 18.30 5.07 12.37
CA ILE A 371 17.14 4.19 12.54
C ILE A 371 17.11 3.59 13.94
N THR A 372 15.95 3.66 14.57
CA THR A 372 15.63 2.93 15.80
C THR A 372 14.35 2.15 15.58
N ILE A 373 14.32 0.89 16.02
CA ILE A 373 13.14 0.02 15.93
C ILE A 373 12.75 -0.45 17.32
N ASP A 374 11.46 -0.38 17.63
CA ASP A 374 10.89 -1.04 18.80
C ASP A 374 10.89 -2.55 18.56
N GLU A 375 11.83 -3.25 19.20
CA GLU A 375 12.03 -4.69 19.01
C GLU A 375 10.82 -5.52 19.45
N GLU A 376 10.10 -5.11 20.50
CA GLU A 376 8.94 -5.86 20.99
C GLU A 376 7.82 -5.82 19.95
N MET A 377 7.46 -4.62 19.49
CA MET A 377 6.44 -4.44 18.46
C MET A 377 6.86 -5.07 17.13
N ALA A 378 8.12 -4.91 16.73
CA ALA A 378 8.65 -5.52 15.51
C ALA A 378 8.60 -7.04 15.58
N ASN A 379 8.94 -7.65 16.72
CA ASN A 379 8.87 -9.11 16.89
C ASN A 379 7.43 -9.63 16.82
N ILE A 380 6.46 -8.94 17.41
CA ILE A 380 5.03 -9.29 17.29
C ILE A 380 4.61 -9.29 15.81
N TYR A 381 4.96 -8.21 15.10
CA TYR A 381 4.65 -8.02 13.68
C TYR A 381 5.30 -9.10 12.80
N LEU A 382 6.61 -9.29 12.95
CA LEU A 382 7.41 -10.27 12.20
C LEU A 382 6.90 -11.70 12.43
N ASN A 383 6.56 -12.06 13.68
CA ASN A 383 6.03 -13.38 13.98
C ASN A 383 4.68 -13.64 13.30
N ALA A 384 3.80 -12.64 13.26
CA ALA A 384 2.51 -12.74 12.57
C ALA A 384 2.72 -12.94 11.06
N ILE A 385 3.57 -12.10 10.43
CA ILE A 385 3.87 -12.21 9.00
C ILE A 385 4.54 -13.53 8.64
N LYS A 386 5.55 -13.98 9.41
CA LYS A 386 6.27 -15.23 9.12
C LYS A 386 5.34 -16.44 9.18
N LYS A 387 4.44 -16.49 10.16
CA LYS A 387 3.41 -17.55 10.28
C LYS A 387 2.44 -17.51 9.10
N HIS A 388 1.91 -16.33 8.78
CA HIS A 388 1.00 -16.14 7.66
C HIS A 388 1.65 -16.57 6.33
N ARG A 389 2.86 -16.07 6.04
CA ARG A 389 3.63 -16.45 4.84
C ARG A 389 3.96 -17.93 4.79
N LYS A 390 4.25 -18.56 5.94
CA LYS A 390 4.47 -20.01 5.99
C LYS A 390 3.21 -20.75 5.56
N ALA A 391 2.03 -20.38 6.06
CA ALA A 391 0.76 -20.99 5.66
C ALA A 391 0.48 -20.86 4.16
N LEU A 392 0.86 -19.73 3.53
CA LEU A 392 0.80 -19.57 2.07
C LEU A 392 1.77 -20.50 1.34
N LYS A 393 3.04 -20.50 1.73
CA LYS A 393 4.10 -21.28 1.07
C LYS A 393 3.89 -22.79 1.18
N THR A 394 3.26 -23.25 2.25
CA THR A 394 2.94 -24.67 2.45
C THR A 394 1.53 -25.03 1.98
N SER A 395 0.85 -24.13 1.26
CA SER A 395 -0.50 -24.35 0.74
C SER A 395 -1.52 -24.78 1.81
N LYS A 396 -1.36 -24.31 3.05
CA LYS A 396 -2.24 -24.70 4.18
C LYS A 396 -3.70 -24.32 3.91
N PHE A 397 -3.92 -23.24 3.14
CA PHE A 397 -5.23 -22.75 2.71
C PHE A 397 -5.88 -23.60 1.60
N ALA A 398 -5.14 -24.55 1.01
CA ALA A 398 -5.61 -25.43 -0.06
C ALA A 398 -5.50 -26.91 0.32
N ARG A 399 -5.34 -27.21 1.62
CA ARG A 399 -5.31 -28.59 2.13
C ARG A 399 -6.73 -29.14 2.21
N GLU A 400 -6.87 -30.43 1.97
CA GLU A 400 -8.11 -31.13 2.29
C GLU A 400 -8.36 -31.08 3.80
N LEU A 401 -9.53 -30.59 4.19
CA LEU A 401 -9.94 -30.55 5.59
C LEU A 401 -10.50 -31.90 6.00
N LYS A 402 -9.76 -32.61 6.87
CA LYS A 402 -10.34 -33.72 7.63
C LYS A 402 -11.34 -33.17 8.64
N GLU A 403 -12.53 -33.76 8.65
CA GLU A 403 -13.59 -33.44 9.60
C GLU A 403 -13.13 -33.75 11.03
N VAL A 404 -13.45 -32.86 11.95
CA VAL A 404 -13.22 -33.03 13.39
C VAL A 404 -14.53 -32.82 14.13
N LYS A 405 -14.86 -33.74 15.03
CA LYS A 405 -16.09 -33.75 15.81
C LYS A 405 -15.89 -32.99 17.11
N TRP A 406 -16.85 -32.14 17.46
CA TRP A 406 -16.88 -31.45 18.75
C TRP A 406 -17.52 -32.36 19.81
N ASP A 407 -16.86 -32.61 20.95
CA ASP A 407 -17.55 -33.17 22.12
C ASP A 407 -18.64 -32.18 22.53
N PRO A 408 -19.91 -32.61 22.72
CA PRO A 408 -21.02 -31.71 23.05
C PRO A 408 -20.77 -30.80 24.27
N ARG A 409 -20.00 -31.27 25.25
CA ARG A 409 -19.63 -30.48 26.44
C ARG A 409 -18.65 -29.37 26.07
N VAL A 410 -17.72 -29.64 25.16
CA VAL A 410 -16.75 -28.66 24.66
C VAL A 410 -17.42 -27.62 23.78
N GLU A 411 -18.39 -28.03 22.94
CA GLU A 411 -19.20 -27.10 22.13
C GLU A 411 -20.05 -26.15 23.00
N GLN A 412 -20.66 -26.68 24.06
CA GLN A 412 -21.38 -25.87 25.04
C GLN A 412 -20.44 -24.87 25.73
N MET A 413 -19.22 -25.29 26.07
CA MET A 413 -18.20 -24.42 26.67
C MET A 413 -17.77 -23.31 25.70
N PHE A 414 -17.52 -23.63 24.42
CA PHE A 414 -17.20 -22.65 23.39
C PHE A 414 -18.32 -21.61 23.23
N THR A 415 -19.58 -22.07 23.20
CA THR A 415 -20.73 -21.17 23.11
C THR A 415 -20.79 -20.22 24.30
N LYS A 416 -20.58 -20.72 25.52
CA LYS A 416 -20.58 -19.90 26.75
C LYS A 416 -19.46 -18.86 26.75
N PHE A 417 -18.24 -19.25 26.39
CA PHE A 417 -17.09 -18.32 26.40
C PHE A 417 -17.22 -17.23 25.33
N THR A 418 -17.71 -17.57 24.15
CA THR A 418 -17.83 -16.62 23.04
C THR A 418 -19.03 -15.68 23.18
N GLN A 419 -19.99 -15.96 24.06
CA GLN A 419 -21.11 -15.05 24.34
C GLN A 419 -20.64 -13.67 24.85
N ASN A 420 -19.55 -13.65 25.61
CA ASN A 420 -18.99 -12.47 26.26
C ASN A 420 -18.07 -11.62 25.38
N PHE A 421 -17.79 -12.04 24.13
CA PHE A 421 -16.97 -11.23 23.23
C PHE A 421 -17.68 -9.91 22.85
N PRO A 422 -16.94 -8.79 22.71
CA PRO A 422 -17.50 -7.52 22.26
C PRO A 422 -18.20 -7.66 20.91
N LYS A 423 -19.37 -7.01 20.74
CA LYS A 423 -20.28 -7.22 19.60
C LYS A 423 -19.59 -7.02 18.24
N ASP A 424 -18.73 -6.02 18.18
CA ASP A 424 -17.94 -5.55 17.06
C ASP A 424 -16.89 -6.56 16.56
N ILE A 425 -16.33 -7.41 17.44
CA ILE A 425 -15.32 -8.41 17.06
C ILE A 425 -15.76 -9.86 17.28
N LYS A 426 -17.00 -10.08 17.73
CA LYS A 426 -17.51 -11.37 18.21
C LYS A 426 -17.39 -12.47 17.18
N GLU A 427 -17.88 -12.25 15.97
CA GLU A 427 -17.92 -13.29 14.94
C GLU A 427 -16.52 -13.64 14.41
N LEU A 428 -15.66 -12.63 14.22
CA LEU A 428 -14.27 -12.87 13.84
C LEU A 428 -13.51 -13.62 14.94
N SER A 429 -13.68 -13.22 16.21
CA SER A 429 -13.02 -13.86 17.35
C SER A 429 -13.50 -15.30 17.55
N LYS A 430 -14.80 -15.56 17.37
CA LYS A 430 -15.37 -16.93 17.33
C LYS A 430 -14.71 -17.77 16.24
N ALA A 431 -14.65 -17.26 15.01
CA ALA A 431 -14.05 -17.98 13.89
C ALA A 431 -12.56 -18.26 14.13
N ALA A 432 -11.80 -17.30 14.68
CA ALA A 432 -10.40 -17.46 15.02
C ALA A 432 -10.17 -18.56 16.07
N VAL A 433 -10.96 -18.55 17.15
CA VAL A 433 -10.88 -19.56 18.22
C VAL A 433 -11.32 -20.93 17.70
N LYS A 434 -12.39 -21.00 16.91
CA LYS A 434 -12.87 -22.25 16.29
C LYS A 434 -11.78 -22.86 15.41
N ALA A 435 -11.22 -22.09 14.48
CA ALA A 435 -10.17 -22.55 13.56
C ALA A 435 -8.94 -23.07 14.33
N GLN A 436 -8.53 -22.35 15.38
CA GLN A 436 -7.39 -22.77 16.21
C GLN A 436 -7.70 -24.03 17.03
N THR A 437 -8.93 -24.16 17.54
CA THR A 437 -9.36 -25.35 18.30
C THR A 437 -9.32 -26.60 17.43
N GLU A 438 -9.89 -26.52 16.23
CA GLU A 438 -9.86 -27.62 15.26
C GLU A 438 -8.42 -27.95 14.82
N GLU A 439 -7.56 -26.94 14.64
CA GLU A 439 -6.15 -27.15 14.33
C GLU A 439 -5.39 -27.87 15.46
N ASN A 440 -5.68 -27.55 16.73
CA ASN A 440 -5.05 -28.22 17.88
C ASN A 440 -5.40 -29.73 17.88
N ALA A 441 -6.66 -30.08 17.62
CA ALA A 441 -7.08 -31.48 17.50
C ALA A 441 -6.39 -32.19 16.31
N ARG A 442 -6.26 -31.51 15.16
CA ARG A 442 -5.54 -32.05 13.98
C ARG A 442 -4.06 -32.27 14.26
N ILE A 443 -3.38 -31.36 14.98
CA ILE A 443 -1.98 -31.52 15.41
C ILE A 443 -1.82 -32.74 16.32
N ARG A 444 -2.79 -32.97 17.21
CA ARG A 444 -2.87 -34.16 18.08
C ARG A 444 -3.27 -35.44 17.33
N GLN A 445 -3.53 -35.35 16.02
CA GLN A 445 -3.99 -36.47 15.18
C GLN A 445 -5.30 -37.11 15.68
N SER A 446 -6.21 -36.29 16.21
CA SER A 446 -7.49 -36.73 16.72
C SER A 446 -8.64 -36.23 15.85
N ASP A 447 -9.65 -37.08 15.69
CA ASP A 447 -10.92 -36.76 15.04
C ASP A 447 -11.93 -36.10 16.00
N THR A 448 -11.59 -35.96 17.28
CA THR A 448 -12.47 -35.46 18.33
C THR A 448 -11.78 -34.36 19.13
N ILE A 449 -12.42 -33.20 19.21
CA ILE A 449 -11.97 -32.02 19.95
C ILE A 449 -12.24 -32.23 21.44
N ASN A 450 -11.24 -31.94 22.27
CA ASN A 450 -11.36 -31.99 23.72
C ASN A 450 -11.25 -30.59 24.36
N GLN A 451 -11.39 -30.55 25.69
CA GLN A 451 -11.35 -29.32 26.47
C GLN A 451 -9.99 -28.59 26.36
N ALA A 452 -8.88 -29.34 26.32
CA ALA A 452 -7.53 -28.76 26.24
C ALA A 452 -7.29 -28.06 24.89
N ASP A 453 -7.79 -28.63 23.79
CA ASP A 453 -7.71 -28.03 22.45
C ASP A 453 -8.37 -26.63 22.45
N LEU A 454 -9.53 -26.51 23.10
CA LEU A 454 -10.30 -25.27 23.21
C LEU A 454 -9.62 -24.24 24.12
N ILE A 455 -9.18 -24.63 25.32
CA ILE A 455 -8.49 -23.74 26.26
C ILE A 455 -7.22 -23.17 25.63
N GLN A 456 -6.43 -24.01 24.96
CA GLN A 456 -5.22 -23.59 24.26
C GLN A 456 -5.56 -22.58 23.14
N ALA A 457 -6.65 -22.80 22.40
CA ALA A 457 -7.08 -21.88 21.35
C ALA A 457 -7.46 -20.50 21.90
N PHE A 458 -8.18 -20.43 23.02
CA PHE A 458 -8.49 -19.15 23.69
C PHE A 458 -7.21 -18.44 24.14
N ARG A 459 -6.26 -19.13 24.78
CA ARG A 459 -4.97 -18.54 25.20
C ARG A 459 -4.16 -17.98 24.03
N GLN A 460 -4.24 -18.62 22.86
CA GLN A 460 -3.52 -18.23 21.65
C GLN A 460 -4.19 -17.11 20.85
N ARG A 461 -5.53 -17.00 20.90
CA ARG A 461 -6.30 -16.13 19.99
C ARG A 461 -6.99 -14.96 20.67
N VAL A 462 -7.18 -15.00 21.98
CA VAL A 462 -7.72 -13.86 22.72
C VAL A 462 -6.66 -12.76 22.79
N PRO A 463 -6.99 -11.52 22.34
CA PRO A 463 -6.07 -10.39 22.44
C PRO A 463 -5.61 -10.15 23.89
N PRO A 464 -4.36 -9.68 24.11
CA PRO A 464 -3.78 -9.51 25.46
C PRO A 464 -4.67 -8.77 26.45
N GLN A 465 -5.35 -7.71 26.02
CA GLN A 465 -6.25 -6.91 26.85
C GLN A 465 -7.47 -7.68 27.39
N PHE A 466 -7.85 -8.77 26.73
CA PHE A 466 -8.98 -9.62 27.15
C PHE A 466 -8.53 -10.91 27.86
N LYS A 467 -7.22 -11.19 27.91
CA LYS A 467 -6.69 -12.38 28.58
C LYS A 467 -7.03 -12.44 30.08
N PRO A 468 -6.94 -11.35 30.88
CA PRO A 468 -7.29 -11.40 32.30
C PRO A 468 -8.76 -11.79 32.55
N PHE A 469 -9.68 -11.29 31.72
CA PHE A 469 -11.09 -11.65 31.81
C PHE A 469 -11.32 -13.13 31.47
N MET A 470 -10.61 -13.62 30.45
CA MET A 470 -10.68 -15.01 30.01
C MET A 470 -10.09 -15.97 31.07
N GLU A 471 -8.92 -15.68 31.65
CA GLU A 471 -8.32 -16.53 32.70
C GLU A 471 -9.20 -16.54 33.96
N LYS A 472 -9.80 -15.41 34.35
CA LYS A 472 -10.77 -15.38 35.45
C LYS A 472 -12.00 -16.26 35.16
N ALA A 473 -12.46 -16.31 33.91
CA ALA A 473 -13.55 -17.19 33.51
C ALA A 473 -13.15 -18.67 33.55
N PHE A 474 -11.88 -19.00 33.28
CA PHE A 474 -11.33 -20.36 33.43
C PHE A 474 -11.24 -20.77 34.90
N GLU A 475 -10.71 -19.90 35.77
CA GLU A 475 -10.61 -20.14 37.21
C GLU A 475 -11.99 -20.43 37.83
N GLN A 476 -13.01 -19.64 37.48
CA GLN A 476 -14.39 -19.85 37.94
C GLN A 476 -15.01 -21.19 37.52
N MET A 477 -14.42 -21.83 36.51
CA MET A 477 -14.86 -23.13 36.00
C MET A 477 -13.94 -24.28 36.45
N GLY A 478 -13.00 -24.03 37.36
CA GLY A 478 -12.06 -25.02 37.87
C GLY A 478 -11.00 -25.43 36.84
N ILE A 479 -10.70 -24.56 35.88
CA ILE A 479 -9.73 -24.78 34.81
C ILE A 479 -8.47 -23.99 35.15
N SER A 480 -7.34 -24.69 35.32
CA SER A 480 -6.01 -24.08 35.56
C SER A 480 -5.23 -23.84 34.27
#